data_AF-A0A936WV11-F1
#
_entry.id   AF-A0A936WV11-F1
#
_cell.length_a   1.000
_cell.length_b   1.000
_cell.length_c   1.000
_cell.angle_alpha   90.00
_cell.angle_beta   90.00
_cell.angle_gamma   90.00
#
_symmetry.space_group_name_H-M   'P 1'
#
loop_
_entity.id
_entity.type
_entity.pdbx_description
1 polymer ?
#
loop_
_entity_poly.entity_id
_entity_poly.type
_entity_poly.pdbx_seq_one_letter_code
_entity_poly.pdbx_strand_id
1 'polypeptide(L)' 'MKLRIRQLSITKHQQPILSNFSYSFDYGYIHAIVGNNGAGKTILLNALQEKSR' A
#
# COMPACT_ATOMS: atom_id res chain seq x y z
N MET A 1 -4.52 0.97 18.15
CA MET A 1 -4.43 1.92 17.01
C MET A 1 -4.54 1.12 15.72
N LYS A 2 -5.27 1.61 14.71
CA LYS A 2 -5.51 0.88 13.44
C LYS A 2 -5.21 1.82 12.26
N LEU A 3 -4.39 1.38 11.32
CA LEU A 3 -4.08 2.15 10.11
C LEU A 3 -5.04 1.72 9.00
N ARG A 4 -5.79 2.68 8.45
CA ARG A 4 -6.77 2.41 7.38
C ARG A 4 -6.34 3.08 6.09
N ILE A 5 -6.14 2.28 5.04
CA ILE A 5 -6.05 2.74 3.67
C ILE A 5 -7.41 2.55 3.00
N ARG A 6 -7.89 3.59 2.31
CA ARG A 6 -9.09 3.53 1.47
C ARG A 6 -8.76 4.03 0.08
N GLN A 7 -9.11 3.22 -0.91
CA GLN A 7 -9.12 3.55 -2.33
C GLN A 7 -7.79 4.15 -2.83
N LEU A 8 -6.66 3.62 -2.37
CA LEU A 8 -5.34 4.06 -2.79
C LEU A 8 -5.09 3.65 -4.24
N SER A 9 -4.89 4.64 -5.10
CA SER A 9 -4.49 4.47 -6.48
C SER A 9 -3.21 5.24 -6.73
N ILE A 10 -2.24 4.62 -7.39
CA ILE A 10 -0.95 5.23 -7.71
C ILE A 10 -0.59 4.93 -9.15
N THR A 11 -0.30 5.98 -9.90
CA THR A 11 0.17 5.92 -11.28
C THR A 11 1.61 6.43 -11.32
N LYS A 12 2.51 5.67 -11.94
CA LYS A 12 3.88 6.11 -12.27
C LYS A 12 4.14 5.87 -13.74
N HIS A 13 4.81 6.82 -14.40
CA HIS A 13 5.13 6.73 -15.83
C HIS A 13 3.90 6.36 -16.70
N GLN A 14 2.75 7.00 -16.41
CA GLN A 14 1.46 6.74 -17.06
C GLN A 14 0.91 5.32 -16.91
N GLN A 15 1.53 4.48 -16.07
CA GLN A 15 1.03 3.13 -15.77
C GLN A 15 0.43 3.06 -14.36
N PRO A 16 -0.78 2.51 -14.21
CA PRO A 16 -1.36 2.26 -12.90
C PRO A 16 -0.57 1.14 -12.21
N ILE A 17 0.02 1.44 -11.06
CA ILE A 17 0.76 0.46 -10.25
C ILE A 17 -0.12 -0.09 -9.12
N LEU A 18 -0.90 0.78 -8.47
CA LEU A 18 -1.93 0.39 -7.51
C LEU A 18 -3.26 0.95 -8.00
N SER A 19 -4.30 0.14 -7.94
CA SER A 19 -5.65 0.50 -8.37
C SER A 19 -6.64 0.19 -7.26
N ASN A 20 -7.21 1.23 -6.65
CA ASN A 20 -8.27 1.13 -5.64
C ASN A 20 -7.93 0.21 -4.44
N PHE A 21 -6.68 0.23 -3.99
CA PHE A 21 -6.24 -0.59 -2.87
C PHE A 21 -6.84 -0.08 -1.55
N SER A 22 -7.58 -0.95 -0.84
CA SER A 22 -8.16 -0.65 0.46
C SER A 22 -7.79 -1.75 1.44
N TYR A 23 -7.16 -1.38 2.56
CA TYR A 23 -6.79 -2.34 3.60
C TYR A 23 -6.74 -1.69 4.97
N SER A 24 -6.85 -2.51 5.99
CA SER A 24 -6.94 -2.12 7.39
C SER A 24 -5.90 -2.90 8.18
N PHE A 25 -4.81 -2.24 8.58
CA PHE A 25 -3.75 -2.84 9.37
C PHE A 25 -4.08 -2.70 10.85
N ASP A 26 -4.28 -3.84 11.49
CA ASP A 26 -4.50 -3.94 12.93
C ASP A 26 -3.18 -4.07 13.69
N TYR A 27 -3.09 -3.38 14.83
CA TYR A 27 -1.96 -3.50 15.75
C TYR A 27 -1.91 -4.91 16.38
N GLY A 28 -0.71 -5.39 16.69
CA GLY A 28 -0.48 -6.71 17.27
C GLY A 28 -0.38 -7.85 16.25
N TYR A 29 -0.50 -7.53 14.96
CA TYR A 29 -0.35 -8.49 13.87
C TYR A 29 0.91 -8.20 13.04
N ILE A 30 1.56 -9.27 12.58
CA ILE A 30 2.59 -9.18 11.55
C ILE A 30 1.90 -9.23 10.20
N HIS A 31 2.05 -8.17 9.41
CA HIS A 31 1.47 -8.07 8.07
C HIS A 31 2.55 -8.30 7.02
N ALA A 32 2.37 -9.29 6.15
CA ALA A 32 3.28 -9.58 5.05
C ALA A 32 2.75 -8.99 3.73
N ILE A 33 3.60 -8.25 3.02
CA ILE A 33 3.30 -7.77 1.66
C ILE A 33 4.05 -8.67 0.67
N VAL A 34 3.32 -9.50 -0.06
CA VAL A 34 3.87 -10.51 -0.97
C VAL A 34 3.42 -10.26 -2.41
N GLY A 35 4.20 -10.76 -3.38
CA GLY A 35 3.91 -10.63 -4.80
C GLY A 35 5.18 -10.63 -5.66
N ASN A 36 5.04 -10.69 -6.97
CA ASN A 36 6.17 -10.75 -7.91
C ASN A 36 6.97 -9.44 -7.95
N ASN A 37 8.18 -9.49 -8.51
CA ASN A 37 8.95 -8.28 -8.81
C ASN A 37 8.14 -7.37 -9.74
N GLY A 38 8.13 -6.07 -9.44
CA GLY A 38 7.31 -5.09 -10.17
C GLY A 38 5.85 -4.97 -9.71
N ALA A 39 5.34 -5.84 -8.83
CA ALA A 39 3.93 -5.81 -8.38
C ALA A 39 3.52 -4.60 -7.50
N GLY A 40 4.38 -3.59 -7.35
CA GLY A 40 4.05 -2.37 -6.59
C GLY A 40 4.27 -2.42 -5.08
N LYS A 41 4.92 -3.45 -4.52
CA LYS A 41 5.14 -3.61 -3.07
C LYS A 41 5.90 -2.43 -2.42
N THR A 42 7.04 -2.02 -3.00
CA THR A 42 7.80 -0.86 -2.53
C THR A 42 7.01 0.45 -2.68
N ILE A 43 6.21 0.54 -3.74
CA ILE A 43 5.33 1.70 -3.96
C ILE A 43 4.23 1.76 -2.89
N LEU A 44 3.63 0.64 -2.53
CA LEU A 44 2.67 0.54 -1.42
C LEU A 44 3.31 0.95 -0.08
N LEU A 45 4.51 0.46 0.22
CA LEU A 45 5.23 0.82 1.45
C LEU A 45 5.57 2.31 1.54
N ASN A 46 5.94 2.94 0.42
CA ASN A 46 6.22 4.38 0.40
C ASN A 46 4.95 5.20 0.66
N ALA A 47 3.84 4.83 0.01
CA ALA A 47 2.56 5.49 0.22
C ALA A 47 2.03 5.33 1.65
N LEU A 48 2.28 4.16 2.26
CA LEU A 48 1.99 3.89 3.66
C LEU A 48 2.78 4.78 4.61
N GLN A 49 4.09 4.94 4.37
CA GLN A 49 4.95 5.82 5.18
C GLN A 49 4.49 7.27 5.09
N GLU A 50 4.15 7.76 3.90
CA GLU A 50 3.69 9.13 3.67
C GLU A 50 2.38 9.44 4.43
N LYS A 51 1.46 8.46 4.52
CA LYS A 51 0.20 8.59 5.27
C LYS A 51 0.35 8.39 6.79
N SER A 52 1.51 7.97 7.26
CA SER A 52 1.80 7.75 8.69
C SER A 52 2.50 8.94 9.37
N ARG A 53 2.95 9.92 8.58
CA ARG A 53 3.33 11.25 9.06
C ARG A 53 2.08 12.11 9.28
#